data_AF-A0A7W7D945-F1
#
_entry.id   AF-A0A7W7D945-F1
#
_cell.length_a   1.000
_cell.length_b   1.000
_cell.length_c   1.000
_cell.angle_alpha   90.00
_cell.angle_beta   90.00
_cell.angle_gamma   90.00
#
_symmetry.space_group_name_H-M   'P 1'
#
loop_
_entity.id
_entity.type
_entity.pdbx_description
1 polymer ?
#
loop_
_entity_poly.entity_id
_entity_poly.type
_entity_poly.pdbx_seq_one_letter_code
_entity_poly.pdbx_strand_id
1 'polypeptide(L)'
;MYFATGGASPMIEISPRRIGPKRTIQGSTMADDTEIEFPADLLQAQRDYYAADAEVERLVAQLPSSVDVVAGEAAWDEDLRAAVEGARAERGRLVGILYGHEYWETAMDKYARRLELQKLARAQG
;
A
#
# COMPACT_ATOMS: atom_id res chain seq x y z
N MET A 1 21.37 -22.68 65.08
CA MET A 1 20.56 -23.92 65.04
C MET A 1 19.61 -23.80 63.85
N TYR A 2 19.49 -24.87 63.07
CA TYR A 2 18.88 -25.03 61.73
C TYR A 2 17.39 -24.62 61.66
N PHE A 3 16.95 -23.81 60.67
CA PHE A 3 16.37 -24.09 59.32
C PHE A 3 14.94 -24.67 59.26
N ALA A 4 14.05 -24.01 58.48
CA ALA A 4 13.06 -24.56 57.51
C ALA A 4 12.05 -23.44 57.12
N THR A 5 12.23 -22.64 56.06
CA THR A 5 11.82 -22.84 54.64
C THR A 5 10.61 -23.74 54.39
N GLY A 6 9.58 -23.17 53.76
CA GLY A 6 8.42 -23.90 53.24
C GLY A 6 7.54 -23.03 52.35
N GLY A 7 8.11 -22.48 51.28
CA GLY A 7 7.34 -21.79 50.23
C GLY A 7 6.60 -22.81 49.37
N ALA A 8 5.30 -22.58 49.17
CA ALA A 8 4.49 -23.32 48.21
C ALA A 8 4.18 -22.41 47.02
N SER A 9 5.12 -22.30 46.09
CA SER A 9 4.80 -21.94 44.71
C SER A 9 4.56 -23.25 43.97
N PRO A 10 3.38 -23.49 43.39
CA PRO A 10 3.19 -24.65 42.54
C PRO A 10 4.12 -24.51 41.32
N MET A 11 5.01 -25.49 41.16
CA MET A 11 5.80 -25.66 39.95
C MET A 11 4.85 -25.78 38.77
N ILE A 12 4.84 -24.77 37.91
CA ILE A 12 4.37 -24.95 36.54
C ILE A 12 5.42 -25.85 35.89
N GLU A 13 5.08 -27.13 35.70
CA GLU A 13 5.82 -28.03 34.84
C GLU A 13 5.87 -27.41 33.44
N ILE A 14 7.02 -26.85 33.08
CA ILE A 14 7.32 -26.50 31.70
C ILE A 14 7.53 -27.81 30.96
N SER A 15 6.44 -28.37 30.45
CA SER A 15 6.48 -29.49 29.52
C SER A 15 7.38 -29.11 28.34
N PRO A 16 8.39 -29.92 27.98
CA PRO A 16 9.16 -29.69 26.77
C PRO A 16 8.20 -29.72 25.59
N ARG A 17 8.21 -28.66 24.76
CA ARG A 17 7.46 -28.63 23.49
C ARG A 17 7.80 -29.92 22.74
N ARG A 18 6.86 -30.84 22.64
CA ARG A 18 6.97 -31.95 21.69
C ARG A 18 7.03 -31.30 20.32
N ILE A 19 8.21 -31.33 19.72
CA ILE A 19 8.41 -31.07 18.30
C ILE A 19 7.71 -32.23 17.59
N GLY A 20 6.41 -32.06 17.35
CA GLY A 20 5.62 -32.91 16.46
C GLY A 20 6.15 -32.79 15.02
N PRO A 21 5.87 -33.78 14.17
CA PRO A 21 6.62 -34.00 12.93
C PRO A 21 6.56 -32.77 12.04
N LYS A 22 7.69 -32.47 11.38
CA LYS A 22 7.77 -31.49 10.29
C LYS A 22 6.60 -31.78 9.35
N ARG A 23 5.65 -30.86 9.27
CA ARG A 23 4.57 -30.93 8.30
C ARG A 23 5.25 -30.72 6.95
N THR A 24 5.65 -31.82 6.32
CA THR A 24 6.05 -31.86 4.92
C THR A 24 4.88 -31.28 4.16
N ILE A 25 5.03 -30.04 3.67
CA ILE A 25 4.06 -29.44 2.76
C ILE A 25 4.38 -30.05 1.40
N GLN A 26 4.00 -31.32 1.23
CA GLN A 26 4.10 -32.02 -0.05
C GLN A 26 2.81 -31.77 -0.82
N GLY A 27 2.88 -30.84 -1.76
CA GLY A 27 2.32 -30.98 -3.11
C GLY A 27 0.81 -31.07 -3.32
N SER A 28 0.36 -30.22 -4.24
CA SER A 28 -0.89 -30.25 -5.00
C SER A 28 -2.15 -29.77 -4.27
N THR A 29 -2.82 -28.74 -4.75
CA THR A 29 -3.09 -28.49 -6.18
C THR A 29 -2.67 -27.08 -6.58
N MET A 30 -2.01 -26.99 -7.73
CA MET A 30 -1.93 -25.75 -8.51
C MET A 30 -3.35 -25.20 -8.65
N ALA A 31 -3.68 -24.17 -7.88
CA ALA A 31 -4.72 -23.28 -8.35
C ALA A 31 -4.15 -22.71 -9.64
N ASP A 32 -4.77 -23.15 -10.73
CA ASP A 32 -4.67 -22.64 -12.10
C ASP A 32 -4.02 -21.26 -12.15
N ASP A 33 -3.17 -21.05 -13.16
CA ASP A 33 -2.92 -19.75 -13.76
C ASP A 33 -4.26 -19.17 -14.29
N THR A 34 -5.28 -18.99 -13.43
CA THR A 34 -6.36 -18.06 -13.66
C THR A 34 -5.69 -16.71 -13.69
N GLU A 35 -5.39 -16.26 -14.90
CA GLU A 35 -5.32 -14.87 -15.28
C GLU A 35 -6.12 -14.05 -14.28
N ILE A 36 -5.41 -13.33 -13.41
CA ILE A 36 -6.05 -12.50 -12.38
C ILE A 36 -6.59 -11.31 -13.15
N GLU A 37 -7.82 -11.46 -13.64
CA GLU A 37 -8.50 -10.41 -14.38
C GLU A 37 -9.00 -9.36 -13.39
N PHE A 38 -8.31 -8.23 -13.36
CA PHE A 38 -8.89 -7.02 -12.79
C PHE A 38 -9.92 -6.46 -13.78
N PRO A 39 -11.03 -5.89 -13.29
CA PRO A 39 -11.92 -5.09 -14.12
C PRO A 39 -11.13 -4.04 -14.90
N ALA A 40 -11.44 -3.88 -16.18
CA ALA A 40 -10.67 -3.02 -17.08
C ALA A 40 -10.70 -1.55 -16.64
N ASP A 41 -11.82 -1.11 -16.09
CA ASP A 41 -12.00 0.21 -15.48
C ASP A 41 -11.17 0.39 -14.20
N LEU A 42 -11.04 -0.64 -13.36
CA LEU A 42 -10.16 -0.61 -12.20
C LEU A 42 -8.68 -0.53 -12.60
N LEU A 43 -8.28 -1.28 -13.64
CA LEU A 43 -6.94 -1.20 -14.21
C LEU A 43 -6.68 0.18 -14.83
N GLN A 44 -7.65 0.74 -15.55
CA GLN A 44 -7.56 2.07 -16.11
C GLN A 44 -7.47 3.14 -15.01
N ALA A 45 -8.26 3.05 -13.95
CA ALA A 45 -8.19 3.97 -12.81
C ALA A 45 -6.81 3.97 -12.14
N GLN A 46 -6.15 2.81 -12.05
CA GLN A 46 -4.78 2.72 -11.52
C GLN A 46 -3.76 3.42 -12.44
N ARG A 47 -3.94 3.32 -13.77
CA ARG A 47 -3.08 4.00 -14.76
C ARG A 47 -3.31 5.50 -14.75
N ASP A 48 -4.55 5.93 -14.74
CA ASP A 48 -4.94 7.34 -14.67
C ASP A 48 -4.39 7.97 -13.39
N TYR A 49 -4.46 7.26 -12.27
CA TYR A 49 -3.82 7.71 -11.02
C TYR A 49 -2.32 7.94 -11.19
N TYR A 50 -1.58 7.03 -11.83
CA TYR A 50 -0.15 7.23 -12.08
C TYR A 50 0.13 8.42 -12.99
N ALA A 51 -0.67 8.61 -14.04
CA ALA A 51 -0.54 9.78 -14.90
C ALA A 51 -0.78 11.09 -14.14
N ALA A 52 -1.83 11.14 -13.31
CA ALA A 52 -2.14 12.30 -12.48
C ALA A 52 -1.08 12.55 -11.41
N ASP A 53 -0.52 11.51 -10.80
CA ASP A 53 0.56 11.63 -9.81
C ASP A 53 1.86 12.17 -10.45
N ALA A 54 2.24 11.64 -11.62
CA ALA A 54 3.37 12.15 -12.39
C ALA A 54 3.18 13.62 -12.80
N GLU A 55 1.96 14.03 -13.14
CA GLU A 55 1.65 15.42 -13.46
C GLU A 55 1.77 16.33 -12.24
N VAL A 56 1.31 15.90 -11.07
CA VAL A 56 1.53 16.63 -9.82
C VAL A 56 3.03 16.79 -9.55
N GLU A 57 3.82 15.73 -9.70
CA GLU A 57 5.28 15.80 -9.50
C GLU A 57 5.93 16.78 -10.48
N ARG A 58 5.56 16.74 -11.76
CA ARG A 58 6.05 17.65 -12.80
C ARG A 58 5.73 19.11 -12.47
N LEU A 59 4.52 19.41 -12.03
CA LEU A 59 4.11 20.77 -11.68
C LEU A 59 4.77 21.26 -10.39
N VAL A 60 4.84 20.41 -9.36
CA VAL A 60 5.50 20.75 -8.09
C VAL A 60 7.00 20.99 -8.28
N ALA A 61 7.66 20.25 -9.18
CA ALA A 61 9.07 20.47 -9.50
C ALA A 61 9.37 21.85 -10.11
N GLN A 62 8.36 22.55 -10.62
CA GLN A 62 8.48 23.91 -11.17
C GLN A 62 8.24 24.99 -10.11
N LEU A 63 7.72 24.63 -8.93
CA LEU A 63 7.49 25.60 -7.88
C LEU A 63 8.83 26.16 -7.36
N PRO A 64 8.91 27.47 -7.09
CA PRO A 64 10.09 28.04 -6.46
C PRO A 64 10.26 27.45 -5.05
N SER A 65 11.51 27.43 -4.58
CA SER A 65 11.82 27.07 -3.20
C SER A 65 11.02 27.97 -2.24
N SER A 66 10.39 27.36 -1.24
CA SER A 66 9.68 28.11 -0.19
C SER A 66 10.59 29.10 0.54
N VAL A 67 11.90 28.80 0.62
CA VAL A 67 12.90 29.68 1.25
C VAL A 67 13.09 30.94 0.41
N ASP A 68 13.28 30.77 -0.89
CA ASP A 68 13.54 31.87 -1.85
C ASP A 68 12.32 32.80 -1.93
N VAL A 69 11.11 32.23 -1.82
CA VAL A 69 9.87 33.01 -1.75
C VAL A 69 9.82 33.86 -0.48
N VAL A 70 10.12 33.28 0.68
CA VAL A 70 10.09 34.00 1.97
C VAL A 70 11.17 35.08 2.00
N ALA A 71 12.32 34.85 1.37
CA ALA A 71 13.39 35.83 1.20
C ALA A 71 13.04 36.94 0.19
N GLY A 72 11.98 36.78 -0.60
CA GLY A 72 11.59 37.71 -1.68
C GLY A 72 12.46 37.59 -2.94
N GLU A 73 13.24 36.51 -3.07
CA GLU A 73 14.13 36.22 -4.19
C GLU A 73 13.39 35.52 -5.35
N ALA A 74 12.25 34.90 -5.06
CA ALA A 74 11.35 34.31 -6.04
C ALA A 74 9.90 34.73 -5.79
N ALA A 75 9.10 34.83 -6.85
CA ALA A 75 7.68 35.09 -6.78
C ALA A 75 6.87 33.81 -7.00
N TRP A 76 5.72 33.71 -6.34
CA TRP A 76 4.74 32.68 -6.67
C TRP A 76 4.07 33.03 -7.98
N ASP A 77 4.11 32.09 -8.92
CA ASP A 77 3.24 32.09 -10.09
C ASP A 77 1.88 31.50 -9.68
N GLU A 78 0.84 32.34 -9.72
CA GLU A 78 -0.51 31.95 -9.32
C GLU A 78 -1.15 30.98 -10.32
N ASP A 79 -0.78 31.05 -11.60
CA ASP A 79 -1.27 30.11 -12.62
C ASP A 79 -0.67 28.72 -12.38
N LEU A 80 0.63 28.66 -12.05
CA LEU A 80 1.29 27.41 -11.66
C LEU A 80 0.70 26.84 -10.37
N ARG A 81 0.40 27.69 -9.37
CA ARG A 81 -0.27 27.26 -8.14
C ARG A 81 -1.64 26.66 -8.44
N ALA A 82 -2.46 27.34 -9.24
CA ALA A 82 -3.78 26.86 -9.63
C ALA A 82 -3.69 25.52 -10.38
N ALA A 83 -2.69 25.36 -11.25
CA ALA A 83 -2.43 24.10 -11.95
C ALA A 83 -2.06 22.96 -10.99
N VAL A 84 -1.17 23.20 -10.02
CA VAL A 84 -0.79 22.20 -8.99
C VAL A 84 -2.01 21.76 -8.19
N GLU A 85 -2.84 22.69 -7.75
CA GLU A 85 -4.04 22.39 -6.97
C GLU A 85 -5.08 21.61 -7.80
N GLY A 86 -5.26 21.98 -9.07
CA GLY A 86 -6.10 21.23 -10.01
C GLY A 86 -5.62 19.78 -10.20
N ALA A 87 -4.32 19.59 -10.43
CA ALA A 87 -3.73 18.26 -10.58
C ALA A 87 -3.85 17.42 -9.30
N ARG A 88 -3.67 18.03 -8.12
CA ARG A 88 -3.88 17.35 -6.82
C ARG A 88 -5.33 16.93 -6.62
N ALA A 89 -6.28 17.80 -6.97
CA ALA A 89 -7.70 17.50 -6.89
C ALA A 89 -8.07 16.32 -7.80
N GLU A 90 -7.54 16.29 -9.03
CA GLU A 90 -7.77 15.19 -9.97
C GLU A 90 -7.16 13.88 -9.47
N ARG A 91 -5.92 13.90 -8.98
CA ARG A 91 -5.32 12.73 -8.33
C ARG A 91 -6.18 12.24 -7.15
N GLY A 92 -6.71 13.15 -6.34
CA GLY A 92 -7.62 12.82 -5.24
C GLY A 92 -8.92 12.17 -5.70
N ARG A 93 -9.54 12.67 -6.78
CA ARG A 93 -10.72 12.07 -7.42
C ARG A 93 -10.44 10.64 -7.87
N LEU A 94 -9.29 10.41 -8.51
CA LEU A 94 -8.85 9.10 -8.99
C LEU A 94 -8.58 8.12 -7.85
N VAL A 95 -8.00 8.57 -6.72
CA VAL A 95 -7.89 7.75 -5.50
C VAL A 95 -9.27 7.30 -5.01
N GLY A 96 -10.27 8.20 -5.05
CA GLY A 96 -11.65 7.88 -4.70
C GLY A 96 -12.26 6.79 -5.60
N ILE A 97 -12.06 6.90 -6.91
CA ILE A 97 -12.52 5.90 -7.90
C ILE A 97 -11.80 4.57 -7.67
N LEU A 98 -10.47 4.61 -7.59
CA LEU A 98 -9.62 3.43 -7.44
C LEU A 98 -10.00 2.62 -6.20
N TYR A 99 -10.12 3.25 -5.04
CA TYR A 99 -10.39 2.54 -3.78
C TYR A 99 -11.87 2.39 -3.43
N GLY A 100 -12.75 3.15 -4.07
CA GLY A 100 -14.20 3.02 -3.95
C GLY A 100 -14.82 1.98 -4.89
N HIS A 101 -14.02 1.34 -5.75
CA HIS A 101 -14.48 0.36 -6.72
C HIS A 101 -15.06 -0.91 -6.05
N GLU A 102 -16.20 -1.40 -6.56
CA GLU A 102 -16.96 -2.53 -5.99
C GLU A 102 -16.17 -3.84 -5.91
N TYR A 103 -15.22 -4.06 -6.83
CA TYR A 103 -14.26 -5.17 -6.80
C TYR A 103 -13.63 -5.38 -5.41
N TRP A 104 -13.35 -4.28 -4.70
CA TRP A 104 -12.71 -4.38 -3.38
C TRP A 104 -13.62 -4.93 -2.29
N GLU A 105 -14.93 -4.99 -2.49
CA GLU A 105 -15.86 -5.54 -1.51
C GLU A 105 -15.74 -7.06 -1.39
N THR A 106 -15.38 -7.72 -2.49
CA THR A 106 -15.32 -9.20 -2.59
C THR A 106 -13.89 -9.74 -2.58
N ALA A 107 -12.88 -8.89 -2.75
CA ALA A 107 -11.48 -9.30 -2.74
C ALA A 107 -11.02 -9.82 -1.36
N MET A 108 -10.64 -11.10 -1.30
CA MET A 108 -10.19 -11.77 -0.07
C MET A 108 -8.90 -11.17 0.52
N ASP A 109 -7.89 -10.91 -0.32
CA ASP A 109 -6.64 -10.23 0.07
C ASP A 109 -6.49 -8.93 -0.72
N LYS A 110 -7.08 -7.86 -0.20
CA LYS A 110 -7.03 -6.54 -0.85
C LYS A 110 -5.60 -6.03 -1.01
N TYR A 111 -4.68 -6.38 -0.11
CA TYR A 111 -3.30 -5.91 -0.18
C TYR A 111 -2.55 -6.60 -1.32
N ALA A 112 -2.58 -7.94 -1.39
CA ALA A 112 -1.98 -8.69 -2.47
C ALA A 112 -2.56 -8.29 -3.83
N ARG A 113 -3.89 -8.15 -3.92
CA ARG A 113 -4.57 -7.69 -5.14
C ARG A 113 -4.16 -6.28 -5.55
N ARG A 114 -3.98 -5.35 -4.61
CA ARG A 114 -3.45 -4.00 -4.93
C ARG A 114 -2.03 -4.07 -5.50
N LEU A 115 -1.15 -4.91 -4.93
CA LEU A 115 0.20 -5.07 -5.46
C LEU A 115 0.19 -5.64 -6.88
N GLU A 116 -0.67 -6.61 -7.16
CA GLU A 116 -0.84 -7.17 -8.51
C GLU A 116 -1.39 -6.13 -9.49
N LEU A 117 -2.42 -5.38 -9.10
CA LEU A 117 -2.99 -4.29 -9.90
C LEU A 117 -1.92 -3.25 -10.26
N GLN A 118 -1.11 -2.84 -9.30
CA GLN A 118 -0.01 -1.88 -9.51
C GLN A 118 1.06 -2.44 -10.46
N LYS A 119 1.41 -3.72 -10.34
CA LYS A 119 2.35 -4.38 -11.26
C LYS A 119 1.80 -4.40 -12.69
N LEU A 120 0.54 -4.80 -12.86
CA LEU A 120 -0.10 -4.88 -14.18
C LEU A 120 -0.28 -3.50 -14.83
N ALA A 121 -0.66 -2.50 -14.06
CA ALA A 121 -0.79 -1.13 -14.54
C ALA A 121 0.54 -0.56 -15.07
N ARG A 122 1.67 -0.96 -14.46
CA ARG A 122 3.03 -0.55 -14.87
C ARG A 122 3.61 -1.37 -16.02
N ALA A 123 3.17 -2.61 -16.22
CA ALA A 123 3.75 -3.53 -17.20
C ALA A 123 3.29 -3.31 -18.64
N GLN A 124 2.25 -2.48 -18.85
CA GLN A 124 1.66 -2.23 -20.18
C GLN A 124 1.70 -0.73 -20.58
N GLY A 125 2.57 0.05 -19.96
CA GLY A 125 2.92 1.41 -20.37
C GLY A 125 4.33 1.45 -20.91
#